data_AF-A0A352NYG8-F1
#
_entry.id   AF-A0A352NYG8-F1
#
_cell.length_a   1.000
_cell.length_b   1.000
_cell.length_c   1.000
_cell.angle_alpha   90.00
_cell.angle_beta   90.00
_cell.angle_gamma   90.00
#
_symmetry.space_group_name_H-M   'P 1'
#
loop_
_entity.id
_entity.type
_entity.pdbx_description
1 polymer ?
#
loop_
_entity_poly.entity_id
_entity_poly.type
_entity_poly.pdbx_seq_one_letter_code
_entity_poly.pdbx_strand_id
1 'polypeptide(L)'
;MIIKEFPLSKLFTELVLPPIPVSILCCISIWILSGYKTDFHKAEKYFLTSYLIGMVLQTGSYVIVFPLLIAVTIAELKNSKDMMDTLKVLMAIFSIYFVEVMLKALNGAYFYWKDSSRIKNYAMVYAVVPAGVFLISILKNTVFKGRNRYAKDSLWRARLRLMFALSIPIMVSIRLIYPYVNSRSYGSFSFVIDWYIPIAIPLFSIVLILFIIYNYEKSIGIQVELKREVEERHRLEEYASVVEEMYGQTRKFKHDYKNMLLPLKGYIDSEDTKGLKKFFYENVMHIDDHINWSSTNI
;
A
#
# COMPACT_ATOMS: atom_id res chain seq x y z
N MET A 1 10.26 11.42 -52.88
CA MET A 1 9.69 11.13 -51.54
C MET A 1 8.91 9.82 -51.66
N ILE A 2 9.60 8.68 -51.52
CA ILE A 2 8.98 7.35 -51.58
C ILE A 2 8.59 7.02 -50.14
N ILE A 3 7.30 7.07 -49.84
CA ILE A 3 6.74 6.52 -48.62
C ILE A 3 6.99 5.01 -48.71
N LYS A 4 8.06 4.52 -48.09
CA LYS A 4 8.24 3.08 -47.88
C LYS A 4 7.04 2.64 -47.04
N GLU A 5 6.14 1.86 -47.65
CA GLU A 5 5.08 1.16 -46.92
C GLU A 5 5.73 0.46 -45.72
N PHE A 6 5.41 0.90 -44.52
CA PHE A 6 5.84 0.22 -43.30
C PHE A 6 5.04 -1.07 -43.27
N PRO A 7 5.65 -2.25 -43.54
CA PRO A 7 4.87 -3.43 -43.84
C PRO A 7 4.10 -3.83 -42.59
N LEU A 8 2.79 -4.07 -42.72
CA LEU A 8 1.90 -4.46 -41.62
C LEU A 8 2.47 -5.65 -40.82
N SER A 9 3.18 -6.55 -41.52
CA SER A 9 3.89 -7.68 -40.92
C SER A 9 4.94 -7.26 -39.90
N LYS A 10 5.69 -6.20 -40.18
CA LYS A 10 6.76 -5.69 -39.28
C LYS A 10 6.18 -5.01 -38.04
N LEU A 11 5.09 -4.27 -38.21
CA LEU A 11 4.33 -3.68 -37.10
C LEU A 11 3.80 -4.80 -36.18
N PHE A 12 3.28 -5.88 -36.76
CA PHE A 12 2.77 -7.03 -36.01
C PHE A 12 3.89 -7.78 -35.26
N THR A 13 5.04 -8.02 -35.90
CA THR A 13 6.15 -8.77 -35.29
C THR A 13 6.95 -7.97 -34.27
N GLU A 14 7.09 -6.65 -34.43
CA GLU A 14 7.93 -5.81 -33.56
C GLU A 14 7.14 -5.12 -32.43
N LEU A 15 5.85 -4.82 -32.63
CA LEU A 15 5.04 -4.07 -31.64
C LEU A 15 4.03 -4.96 -30.90
N VAL A 16 3.31 -5.83 -31.62
CA VAL A 16 2.11 -6.52 -31.11
C VAL A 16 2.44 -7.87 -30.46
N LEU A 17 3.30 -8.66 -31.10
CA LEU A 17 3.65 -10.00 -30.62
C LEU A 17 4.53 -10.02 -29.36
N PRO A 18 5.56 -9.15 -29.23
CA PRO A 18 6.51 -9.24 -28.12
C PRO A 18 5.95 -9.05 -26.70
N PRO A 19 4.93 -8.19 -26.45
CA PRO A 19 4.35 -7.99 -25.12
C PRO A 19 3.55 -9.19 -24.56
N ILE A 20 3.04 -10.08 -25.41
CA ILE A 20 2.15 -11.18 -25.04
C ILE A 20 2.76 -12.11 -23.98
N PRO A 21 3.96 -12.72 -24.17
CA PRO A 21 4.51 -13.67 -23.20
C PRO A 21 4.77 -13.03 -21.83
N VAL A 22 5.20 -11.77 -21.81
CA VAL A 22 5.46 -11.03 -20.57
C VAL A 22 4.16 -10.73 -19.84
N SER A 23 3.09 -10.43 -20.59
CA SER A 23 1.77 -10.15 -20.02
C SER A 23 1.13 -11.39 -19.41
N ILE A 24 1.27 -12.56 -20.05
CA ILE A 24 0.87 -13.84 -19.45
C ILE A 24 1.62 -14.06 -18.14
N LEU A 25 2.92 -13.76 -18.13
CA LEU A 25 3.76 -13.95 -16.96
C LEU A 25 3.40 -13.00 -15.80
N CYS A 26 3.09 -11.74 -16.12
CA CYS A 26 2.51 -10.78 -15.19
C CYS A 26 1.24 -11.36 -14.55
N CYS A 27 0.32 -11.90 -15.35
CA CYS A 27 -0.90 -12.52 -14.82
C CYS A 27 -0.60 -13.68 -13.86
N ILE A 28 0.33 -14.59 -14.21
CA ILE A 28 0.74 -15.71 -13.34
C ILE A 28 1.34 -15.18 -12.02
N SER A 29 2.20 -14.16 -12.11
CA SER A 29 2.83 -13.57 -10.92
C SER A 29 1.82 -12.89 -9.99
N ILE A 30 0.82 -12.20 -10.56
CA ILE A 30 -0.26 -11.53 -9.82
C ILE A 30 -1.19 -12.57 -9.20
N TRP A 31 -1.44 -13.67 -9.91
CA TRP A 31 -2.24 -14.78 -9.39
C TRP A 31 -1.57 -15.45 -8.18
N ILE A 32 -0.25 -15.64 -8.23
CA ILE A 32 0.54 -16.11 -7.07
C ILE A 32 0.50 -15.07 -5.94
N LEU A 33 0.67 -13.78 -6.27
CA LEU A 33 0.70 -12.70 -5.29
C LEU A 33 -0.63 -12.54 -4.53
N SER A 34 -1.74 -12.74 -5.22
CA SER A 34 -3.09 -12.65 -4.66
C SER A 34 -3.50 -13.89 -3.85
N GLY A 35 -2.62 -14.88 -3.70
CA GLY A 35 -2.92 -16.12 -2.98
C GLY A 35 -4.01 -16.94 -3.64
N TYR A 36 -4.04 -16.96 -4.98
CA TYR A 36 -4.99 -17.70 -5.81
C TYR A 36 -6.46 -17.22 -5.72
N LYS A 37 -6.72 -16.01 -5.20
CA LYS A 37 -8.08 -15.45 -5.03
C LYS A 37 -8.53 -14.47 -6.13
N THR A 38 -7.87 -14.43 -7.30
CA THR A 38 -8.28 -13.50 -8.38
C THR A 38 -9.39 -14.06 -9.25
N ASP A 39 -10.44 -13.26 -9.45
CA ASP A 39 -11.50 -13.50 -10.44
C ASP A 39 -10.98 -13.38 -11.88
N PHE A 40 -11.61 -14.08 -12.82
CA PHE A 40 -11.25 -14.05 -14.25
C PHE A 40 -11.29 -12.64 -14.84
N HIS A 41 -12.32 -11.85 -14.53
CA HIS A 41 -12.46 -10.47 -15.02
C HIS A 41 -11.34 -9.55 -14.52
N LYS A 42 -10.79 -9.80 -13.32
CA LYS A 42 -9.62 -9.05 -12.82
C LYS A 42 -8.35 -9.47 -13.55
N ALA A 43 -8.19 -10.77 -13.82
CA ALA A 43 -7.05 -11.29 -14.57
C ALA A 43 -7.00 -10.74 -16.01
N GLU A 44 -8.14 -10.65 -16.69
CA GLU A 44 -8.26 -10.03 -18.02
C GLU A 44 -7.83 -8.56 -17.98
N LYS A 45 -8.34 -7.80 -17.00
CA LYS A 45 -7.93 -6.40 -16.82
C LYS A 45 -6.42 -6.28 -16.65
N TYR A 46 -5.81 -7.10 -15.80
CA TYR A 46 -4.36 -7.09 -15.56
C TYR A 46 -3.53 -7.52 -16.78
N PHE A 47 -4.07 -8.43 -17.59
CA PHE A 47 -3.45 -8.80 -18.86
C PHE A 47 -3.43 -7.61 -19.81
N LEU A 48 -4.56 -6.93 -19.98
CA LEU A 48 -4.68 -5.77 -20.87
C LEU A 48 -3.77 -4.62 -20.44
N THR A 49 -3.68 -4.33 -19.13
CA THR A 49 -2.80 -3.28 -18.63
C THR A 49 -1.33 -3.61 -18.84
N SER A 50 -0.92 -4.85 -18.55
CA SER A 50 0.44 -5.31 -18.83
C SER A 50 0.75 -5.23 -20.32
N TYR A 51 -0.18 -5.67 -21.17
CA TYR A 51 -0.02 -5.69 -22.61
C TYR A 51 0.17 -4.29 -23.20
N LEU A 52 -0.64 -3.31 -22.76
CA LEU A 52 -0.49 -1.91 -23.13
C LEU A 52 0.87 -1.35 -22.70
N ILE A 53 1.31 -1.64 -21.47
CA ILE A 53 2.64 -1.24 -20.98
C ILE A 53 3.74 -1.84 -21.88
N GLY A 54 3.64 -3.13 -22.21
CA GLY A 54 4.61 -3.79 -23.08
C GLY A 54 4.65 -3.18 -24.48
N MET A 55 3.51 -2.80 -25.08
CA MET A 55 3.47 -2.10 -26.36
C MET A 55 4.18 -0.75 -26.30
N VAL A 56 3.96 0.03 -25.23
CA VAL A 56 4.63 1.31 -25.02
C VAL A 56 6.14 1.12 -24.99
N LEU A 57 6.65 0.10 -24.29
CA LEU A 57 8.09 -0.16 -24.18
C LEU A 57 8.76 -0.55 -25.51
N GLN A 58 8.02 -1.16 -26.44
CA GLN A 58 8.55 -1.51 -27.77
C GLN A 58 8.76 -0.28 -28.68
N THR A 59 8.18 0.87 -28.35
CA THR A 59 8.38 2.10 -29.14
C THR A 59 9.81 2.63 -29.05
N GLY A 60 10.57 2.27 -28.01
CA GLY A 60 11.99 2.61 -27.84
C GLY A 60 12.32 4.10 -27.60
N SER A 61 11.37 5.01 -27.77
CA SER A 61 11.58 6.45 -27.62
C SER A 61 11.32 6.91 -26.19
N TYR A 62 12.36 7.43 -25.51
CA TYR A 62 12.23 7.94 -24.13
C TYR A 62 11.18 9.05 -23.99
N VAL A 63 11.01 9.88 -25.02
CA VAL A 63 10.07 11.01 -25.06
C VAL A 63 8.63 10.51 -24.98
N ILE A 64 8.37 9.32 -25.50
CA ILE A 64 7.02 8.74 -25.61
C ILE A 64 6.78 7.76 -24.47
N VAL A 65 7.77 6.92 -24.15
CA VAL A 65 7.65 5.86 -23.15
C VAL A 65 7.25 6.44 -21.79
N PHE A 66 8.00 7.41 -21.27
CA PHE A 66 7.76 7.86 -19.89
C PHE A 66 6.39 8.53 -19.69
N PRO A 67 5.95 9.49 -20.54
CA PRO A 67 4.61 10.07 -20.41
C PRO A 67 3.48 9.05 -20.57
N LEU A 68 3.62 8.09 -21.49
CA LEU A 68 2.59 7.06 -21.68
C LEU A 68 2.51 6.09 -20.50
N LEU A 69 3.64 5.68 -19.91
CA LEU A 69 3.63 4.87 -18.70
C LEU A 69 2.94 5.61 -17.55
N ILE A 70 3.23 6.91 -17.38
CA ILE A 70 2.53 7.75 -16.39
C ILE A 70 1.03 7.81 -16.69
N ALA A 71 0.64 8.09 -17.93
CA ALA A 71 -0.77 8.16 -18.32
C ALA A 71 -1.52 6.86 -18.01
N VAL A 72 -0.93 5.70 -18.33
CA VAL A 72 -1.49 4.39 -18.00
C VAL A 72 -1.62 4.22 -16.48
N THR A 73 -0.61 4.58 -15.69
CA THR A 73 -0.72 4.49 -14.23
C THR A 73 -1.81 5.37 -13.63
N ILE A 74 -1.96 6.61 -14.12
CA ILE A 74 -2.99 7.54 -13.66
C ILE A 74 -4.39 7.00 -14.02
N ALA A 75 -4.56 6.51 -15.26
CA ALA A 75 -5.82 5.94 -15.70
C ALA A 75 -6.25 4.73 -14.84
N GLU A 76 -5.31 3.84 -14.53
CA GLU A 76 -5.57 2.67 -13.69
C GLU A 76 -5.89 3.03 -12.25
N LEU A 77 -5.16 3.99 -11.66
CA LEU A 77 -5.43 4.45 -10.30
C LEU A 77 -6.79 5.16 -10.19
N LYS A 78 -7.15 5.98 -11.18
CA LYS A 78 -8.45 6.70 -11.20
C LYS A 78 -9.64 5.75 -11.31
N ASN A 79 -9.50 4.64 -12.04
CA ASN A 79 -10.57 3.66 -12.25
C ASN A 79 -10.56 2.52 -11.21
N SER A 80 -9.74 2.61 -10.17
CA SER A 80 -9.58 1.55 -9.17
C SER A 80 -10.64 1.63 -8.06
N LYS A 81 -11.22 0.46 -7.71
CA LYS A 81 -12.08 0.33 -6.51
C LYS A 81 -11.27 0.22 -5.22
N ASP A 82 -10.12 -0.45 -5.29
CA ASP A 82 -9.15 -0.56 -4.21
C ASP A 82 -7.79 -0.05 -4.72
N MET A 83 -7.40 1.13 -4.24
CA MET A 83 -6.16 1.80 -4.63
C MET A 83 -4.93 1.00 -4.16
N MET A 84 -4.99 0.41 -2.96
CA MET A 84 -3.86 -0.29 -2.36
C MET A 84 -3.51 -1.56 -3.13
N ASP A 85 -4.53 -2.31 -3.55
CA ASP A 85 -4.33 -3.51 -4.37
C ASP A 85 -3.91 -3.16 -5.80
N THR A 86 -4.46 -2.09 -6.36
CA THR A 86 -4.04 -1.60 -7.69
C THR A 86 -2.58 -1.16 -7.69
N LEU A 87 -2.11 -0.46 -6.66
CA LEU A 87 -0.70 -0.10 -6.49
C LEU A 87 0.20 -1.33 -6.42
N LYS A 88 -0.17 -2.36 -5.66
CA LYS A 88 0.59 -3.63 -5.58
C LYS A 88 0.71 -4.31 -6.95
N VAL A 89 -0.38 -4.32 -7.72
CA VAL A 89 -0.40 -4.93 -9.05
C VAL A 89 0.46 -4.14 -10.02
N LEU A 90 0.31 -2.82 -10.09
CA LEU A 90 1.15 -1.98 -10.95
C LEU A 90 2.63 -2.11 -10.60
N MET A 91 2.98 -2.08 -9.31
CA MET A 91 4.36 -2.33 -8.86
C MET A 91 4.89 -3.68 -9.33
N ALA A 92 4.07 -4.74 -9.30
CA ALA A 92 4.46 -6.05 -9.79
C ALA A 92 4.72 -6.03 -11.31
N ILE A 93 3.80 -5.47 -12.10
CA ILE A 93 3.91 -5.38 -13.56
C ILE A 93 5.19 -4.64 -13.97
N PHE A 94 5.42 -3.44 -13.43
CA PHE A 94 6.61 -2.65 -13.78
C PHE A 94 7.90 -3.31 -13.31
N SER A 95 7.90 -3.98 -12.16
CA SER A 95 9.08 -4.72 -11.68
C SER A 95 9.43 -5.89 -12.62
N ILE A 96 8.42 -6.57 -13.18
CA ILE A 96 8.61 -7.67 -14.14
C ILE A 96 9.21 -7.15 -15.44
N TYR A 97 8.67 -6.05 -15.98
CA TYR A 97 9.24 -5.40 -17.16
C TYR A 97 10.66 -4.89 -16.91
N PHE A 98 10.94 -4.36 -15.71
CA PHE A 98 12.30 -3.94 -15.35
C PHE A 98 13.26 -5.13 -15.35
N VAL A 99 12.88 -6.27 -14.75
CA VAL A 99 13.68 -7.51 -14.75
C VAL A 99 13.88 -8.04 -16.16
N GLU A 100 12.85 -8.04 -16.99
CA GLU A 100 12.96 -8.45 -18.40
C GLU A 100 14.03 -7.61 -19.13
N VAL A 101 14.02 -6.29 -18.94
CA VAL A 101 15.01 -5.38 -19.55
C VAL A 101 16.41 -5.68 -19.04
N MET A 102 16.58 -5.96 -17.74
CA MET A 102 17.88 -6.38 -17.18
C MET A 102 18.37 -7.71 -17.79
N LEU A 103 17.48 -8.69 -17.97
CA LEU A 103 17.83 -9.99 -18.54
C LEU A 103 18.21 -9.89 -20.03
N LYS A 104 17.50 -9.06 -20.80
CA LYS A 104 17.87 -8.73 -22.18
C LYS A 104 19.25 -8.04 -22.24
N ALA A 105 19.53 -7.13 -21.30
CA ALA A 105 20.82 -6.47 -21.18
C ALA A 105 21.96 -7.43 -20.80
N LEU A 106 21.71 -8.44 -19.96
CA LEU A 106 22.70 -9.45 -19.58
C LEU A 106 23.09 -10.35 -20.77
N ASN A 107 22.13 -10.71 -21.63
CA ASN A 107 22.39 -11.51 -22.82
C ASN A 107 23.15 -10.75 -23.92
N GLY A 108 23.06 -9.41 -23.93
CA GLY A 108 23.98 -8.54 -24.65
C GLY A 108 23.97 -8.56 -26.17
N ALA A 109 24.74 -7.61 -26.71
CA ALA A 109 24.97 -7.25 -28.12
C ALA A 109 25.26 -8.40 -29.11
N TYR A 110 25.41 -9.65 -28.66
CA TYR A 110 25.42 -10.85 -29.51
C TYR A 110 24.15 -10.94 -30.37
N PHE A 111 23.06 -10.34 -29.89
CA PHE A 111 21.77 -10.23 -30.56
C PHE A 111 21.80 -9.36 -31.83
N TYR A 112 22.59 -8.28 -31.84
CA TYR A 112 22.56 -7.28 -32.92
C TYR A 112 23.60 -7.52 -34.02
N TRP A 113 24.57 -8.42 -33.82
CA TRP A 113 25.74 -8.54 -34.73
C TRP A 113 26.03 -9.93 -35.30
N LYS A 114 25.44 -11.03 -34.83
CA LYS A 114 25.74 -12.37 -35.37
C LYS A 114 24.49 -13.07 -35.92
N ASP A 115 24.35 -13.06 -37.26
CA ASP A 115 23.22 -13.62 -38.02
C ASP A 115 22.97 -15.12 -37.82
N SER A 116 23.93 -15.86 -37.25
CA SER A 116 23.93 -17.33 -37.28
C SER A 116 22.85 -18.02 -36.43
N SER A 117 22.06 -17.33 -35.60
CA SER A 117 20.86 -17.95 -35.00
C SER A 117 19.91 -16.96 -34.33
N ARG A 118 19.33 -16.02 -35.10
CA ARG A 118 18.27 -15.12 -34.60
C ARG A 118 17.19 -15.91 -33.83
N ILE A 119 16.73 -17.04 -34.36
CA ILE A 119 15.69 -17.89 -33.74
C ILE A 119 16.14 -18.50 -32.40
N LYS A 120 17.37 -19.01 -32.26
CA LYS A 120 17.87 -19.57 -30.99
C LYS A 120 18.04 -18.50 -29.92
N ASN A 121 18.43 -17.29 -30.30
CA ASN A 121 18.62 -16.18 -29.38
C ASN A 121 17.28 -15.61 -28.88
N TYR A 122 16.28 -15.48 -29.75
CA TYR A 122 14.91 -15.16 -29.32
C TYR A 122 14.37 -16.26 -28.40
N ALA A 123 14.48 -17.54 -28.78
CA ALA A 123 14.02 -18.66 -27.94
C ALA A 123 14.70 -18.73 -26.57
N MET A 124 15.99 -18.42 -26.48
CA MET A 124 16.73 -18.36 -25.21
C MET A 124 16.31 -17.17 -24.34
N VAL A 125 16.08 -15.99 -24.93
CA VAL A 125 15.54 -14.82 -24.21
C VAL A 125 14.13 -15.12 -23.71
N TYR A 126 13.27 -15.71 -24.55
CA TYR A 126 11.91 -16.10 -24.18
C TYR A 126 11.85 -17.27 -23.18
N ALA A 127 12.93 -18.04 -22.98
CA ALA A 127 13.02 -19.05 -21.93
C ALA A 127 13.60 -18.50 -20.60
N VAL A 128 14.61 -17.62 -20.69
CA VAL A 128 15.32 -17.06 -19.54
C VAL A 128 14.51 -15.96 -18.83
N VAL A 129 13.75 -15.15 -19.58
CA VAL A 129 12.92 -14.07 -19.02
C VAL A 129 11.82 -14.62 -18.09
N PRO A 130 11.02 -15.63 -18.51
CA PRO A 130 10.07 -16.30 -17.61
C PRO A 130 10.73 -16.94 -16.40
N ALA A 131 11.87 -17.61 -16.59
CA ALA A 131 12.57 -18.30 -15.51
C ALA A 131 13.12 -17.32 -14.45
N GLY A 132 13.70 -16.19 -14.87
CA GLY A 132 14.22 -15.17 -13.96
C GLY A 132 13.12 -14.51 -13.14
N VAL A 133 11.98 -14.20 -13.75
CA VAL A 133 10.84 -13.60 -13.05
C VAL A 133 10.14 -14.63 -12.14
N PHE A 134 10.06 -15.89 -12.55
CA PHE A 134 9.54 -16.99 -11.73
C PHE A 134 10.40 -17.23 -10.48
N LEU A 135 11.73 -17.16 -10.60
CA LEU A 135 12.67 -17.24 -9.48
C LEU A 135 12.46 -16.11 -8.46
N ILE A 136 12.20 -14.88 -8.93
CA ILE A 136 11.91 -13.73 -8.05
C ILE A 136 10.57 -13.90 -7.32
N SER A 137 9.55 -14.46 -8.00
CA SER A 137 8.27 -14.79 -7.39
C SER A 137 8.39 -15.85 -6.28
N ILE A 138 9.25 -16.86 -6.48
CA ILE A 138 9.59 -17.89 -5.48
C ILE A 138 10.41 -17.31 -4.32
N LEU A 139 11.40 -16.45 -4.60
CA LEU A 139 12.21 -15.78 -3.59
C LEU A 139 11.33 -14.91 -2.68
N LYS A 140 10.33 -14.22 -3.23
CA LYS A 140 9.32 -13.49 -2.44
C LYS A 140 8.56 -14.43 -1.51
N ASN A 141 8.11 -15.59 -1.99
CA ASN A 141 7.40 -16.56 -1.16
C ASN A 141 8.29 -17.10 -0.03
N THR A 142 9.61 -17.20 -0.25
CA THR A 142 10.57 -17.74 0.73
C THR A 142 11.02 -16.68 1.76
N VAL A 143 11.23 -15.43 1.33
CA VAL A 143 11.63 -14.31 2.21
C VAL A 143 10.44 -13.76 3.00
N PHE A 144 9.21 -13.84 2.46
CA PHE A 144 8.00 -13.32 3.13
C PHE A 144 7.15 -14.40 3.82
N LYS A 145 7.31 -15.71 3.54
CA LYS A 145 6.75 -16.75 4.42
C LYS A 145 7.64 -16.95 5.63
N GLY A 146 7.36 -16.18 6.67
CA GLY A 146 7.87 -16.48 8.00
C GLY A 146 8.29 -15.26 8.78
N ARG A 147 7.31 -14.54 9.34
CA ARG A 147 7.23 -14.22 10.78
C ARG A 147 6.12 -13.22 10.99
N ASN A 148 4.92 -13.75 11.18
CA ASN A 148 3.90 -13.06 11.94
C ASN A 148 4.35 -13.06 13.41
N ARG A 149 5.17 -12.08 13.78
CA ARG A 149 5.38 -11.71 15.18
C ARG A 149 5.30 -10.20 15.26
N TYR A 150 4.11 -9.74 15.64
CA TYR A 150 3.86 -8.41 16.14
C TYR A 150 4.88 -8.09 17.24
N ALA A 151 5.61 -7.00 17.08
CA ALA A 151 5.93 -6.03 18.13
C ALA A 151 7.02 -5.11 17.61
N LYS A 152 6.68 -3.82 17.43
CA LYS A 152 7.62 -2.69 17.52
C LYS A 152 8.89 -2.82 16.68
N ASP A 153 8.78 -3.47 15.52
CA ASP A 153 9.91 -3.70 14.62
C ASP A 153 10.16 -2.46 13.74
N SER A 154 10.51 -1.38 14.46
CA SER A 154 10.86 0.02 14.22
C SER A 154 11.11 0.48 12.78
N LEU A 155 10.64 1.70 12.48
CA LEU A 155 10.95 2.56 11.32
C LEU A 155 12.29 2.27 10.64
N TRP A 156 13.35 1.97 11.39
CA TRP A 156 14.65 1.49 10.91
C TRP A 156 14.57 0.35 9.88
N ARG A 157 13.82 -0.73 10.13
CA ARG A 157 13.67 -1.83 9.15
C ARG A 157 12.94 -1.39 7.89
N ALA A 158 11.95 -0.51 8.01
CA ALA A 158 11.28 0.04 6.84
C ALA A 158 12.24 0.91 6.01
N ARG A 159 13.07 1.73 6.68
CA ARG A 159 14.14 2.53 6.05
C ARG A 159 15.21 1.65 5.41
N LEU A 160 15.63 0.58 6.07
CA LEU A 160 16.58 -0.39 5.50
C LEU A 160 15.99 -1.11 4.29
N ARG A 161 14.74 -1.58 4.36
CA ARG A 161 14.06 -2.17 3.19
C ARG A 161 14.01 -1.19 2.01
N LEU A 162 13.73 0.08 2.29
CA LEU A 162 13.80 1.16 1.31
C LEU A 162 15.21 1.31 0.70
N MET A 163 16.23 1.39 1.55
CA MET A 163 17.63 1.50 1.11
C MET A 163 18.05 0.34 0.22
N PHE A 164 17.76 -0.91 0.61
CA PHE A 164 18.07 -2.08 -0.20
C PHE A 164 17.23 -2.17 -1.47
N ALA A 165 15.95 -1.80 -1.43
CA ALA A 165 15.09 -1.77 -2.61
C ALA A 165 15.56 -0.75 -3.66
N LEU A 166 16.20 0.34 -3.24
CA LEU A 166 16.81 1.33 -4.13
C LEU A 166 18.20 0.92 -4.61
N SER A 167 19.06 0.47 -3.70
CA SER A 167 20.47 0.24 -4.02
C SER A 167 20.71 -1.02 -4.84
N ILE A 168 19.96 -2.10 -4.60
CA ILE A 168 20.17 -3.37 -5.30
C ILE A 168 19.92 -3.24 -6.81
N PRO A 169 18.78 -2.70 -7.30
CA PRO A 169 18.54 -2.54 -8.74
C PRO A 169 19.55 -1.62 -9.41
N ILE A 170 19.97 -0.54 -8.73
CA ILE A 170 20.97 0.40 -9.25
C ILE A 170 22.33 -0.29 -9.38
N MET A 171 22.77 -1.00 -8.34
CA MET A 171 24.03 -1.74 -8.36
C MET A 171 24.05 -2.80 -9.47
N VAL A 172 22.96 -3.56 -9.62
CA VAL A 172 22.81 -4.55 -10.70
C VAL A 172 22.86 -3.86 -12.06
N SER A 173 22.14 -2.75 -12.24
CA SER A 173 22.13 -1.99 -13.50
C SER A 173 23.52 -1.49 -13.89
N ILE A 174 24.28 -0.91 -12.95
CA ILE A 174 25.65 -0.44 -13.21
C ILE A 174 26.56 -1.59 -13.61
N ARG A 175 26.47 -2.73 -12.90
CA ARG A 175 27.30 -3.91 -13.18
C ARG A 175 27.02 -4.48 -14.58
N LEU A 176 25.76 -4.45 -15.02
CA LEU A 176 25.32 -4.92 -16.33
C LEU A 176 25.78 -4.00 -17.47
N ILE A 177 25.76 -2.68 -17.27
CA ILE A 177 26.15 -1.71 -18.30
C ILE A 177 27.67 -1.67 -18.52
N TYR A 178 28.45 -1.84 -17.44
CA TYR A 178 29.91 -1.73 -17.44
C TYR A 178 30.63 -2.44 -18.61
N PRO A 179 30.37 -3.74 -18.91
CA PRO A 179 31.05 -4.42 -20.02
C PRO A 179 30.76 -3.79 -21.39
N TYR A 180 29.55 -3.27 -21.63
CA TYR A 180 29.19 -2.66 -22.91
C TYR A 180 29.92 -1.33 -23.13
N VAL A 181 29.95 -0.49 -22.08
CA VAL A 181 30.68 0.79 -22.12
C VAL A 181 32.18 0.56 -22.26
N ASN A 182 32.73 -0.41 -21.53
CA ASN A 182 34.17 -0.71 -21.57
C ASN A 182 34.63 -1.33 -22.90
N SER A 183 33.75 -2.00 -23.64
CA SER A 183 34.11 -2.68 -24.89
C SER A 183 34.60 -1.74 -26.01
N ARG A 184 34.40 -0.41 -25.88
CA ARG A 184 34.76 0.63 -26.87
C ARG A 184 34.24 0.37 -28.30
N SER A 185 33.33 -0.58 -28.48
CA SER A 185 32.66 -0.85 -29.74
C SER A 185 31.48 0.12 -29.89
N TYR A 186 31.36 0.72 -31.07
CA TYR A 186 30.24 1.60 -31.41
C TYR A 186 28.88 0.91 -31.19
N GLY A 187 28.76 -0.37 -31.57
CA GLY A 187 27.52 -1.14 -31.42
C GLY A 187 27.12 -1.37 -29.96
N SER A 188 28.10 -1.67 -29.09
CA SER A 188 27.83 -1.83 -27.65
C SER A 188 27.43 -0.51 -27.00
N PHE A 189 28.04 0.59 -27.43
CA PHE A 189 27.70 1.93 -26.92
C PHE A 189 26.31 2.37 -27.39
N SER A 190 25.99 2.20 -28.67
CA SER A 190 24.66 2.45 -29.24
C SER A 190 23.58 1.62 -28.55
N PHE A 191 23.83 0.34 -28.24
CA PHE A 191 22.88 -0.47 -27.46
C PHE A 191 22.54 0.15 -26.08
N VAL A 192 23.52 0.72 -25.39
CA VAL A 192 23.29 1.34 -24.08
C VAL A 192 22.49 2.63 -24.22
N ILE A 193 22.87 3.50 -25.15
CA ILE A 193 22.27 4.82 -25.32
C ILE A 193 20.90 4.76 -26.00
N ASP A 194 20.76 3.97 -27.06
CA ASP A 194 19.57 3.98 -27.91
C ASP A 194 18.48 3.03 -27.40
N TRP A 195 18.84 2.03 -26.59
CA TRP A 195 17.89 1.01 -26.14
C TRP A 195 17.80 0.88 -24.61
N TYR A 196 18.93 0.64 -23.94
CA TYR A 196 18.91 0.32 -22.51
C TYR A 196 18.47 1.51 -21.64
N ILE A 197 19.14 2.66 -21.76
CA ILE A 197 18.86 3.85 -20.96
C ILE A 197 17.42 4.38 -21.15
N PRO A 198 16.91 4.53 -22.40
CA PRO A 198 15.56 5.00 -22.68
C PRO A 198 14.45 4.16 -22.06
N ILE A 199 14.70 2.88 -21.80
CA ILE A 199 13.70 1.94 -21.28
C ILE A 199 13.87 1.72 -19.77
N ALA A 200 15.11 1.49 -19.31
CA ALA A 200 15.39 1.14 -17.93
C ALA A 200 15.11 2.30 -16.95
N ILE A 201 15.44 3.55 -17.32
CA ILE A 201 15.27 4.70 -16.44
C ILE A 201 13.77 5.02 -16.20
N PRO A 202 12.90 5.09 -17.22
CA PRO A 202 11.45 5.28 -17.02
C PRO A 202 10.83 4.19 -16.15
N LEU A 203 11.18 2.92 -16.39
CA LEU A 203 10.68 1.79 -15.62
C LEU A 203 11.14 1.85 -14.16
N PHE A 204 12.41 2.15 -13.91
CA PHE A 204 12.90 2.31 -12.55
C PHE A 204 12.18 3.47 -11.84
N SER A 205 12.08 4.62 -12.50
CA SER A 205 11.43 5.82 -11.95
C SER A 205 9.96 5.56 -11.57
N ILE A 206 9.19 4.87 -12.42
CA ILE A 206 7.78 4.61 -12.13
C ILE A 206 7.59 3.62 -10.98
N VAL A 207 8.46 2.60 -10.87
CA VAL A 207 8.46 1.70 -9.70
C VAL A 207 8.72 2.48 -8.42
N LEU A 208 9.67 3.43 -8.43
CA LEU A 208 9.95 4.28 -7.27
C LEU A 208 8.76 5.15 -6.89
N ILE A 209 8.15 5.81 -7.87
CA ILE A 209 6.97 6.67 -7.65
C ILE A 209 5.84 5.84 -7.03
N LEU A 210 5.52 4.68 -7.58
CA LEU A 210 4.48 3.79 -7.05
C LEU A 210 4.81 3.31 -5.63
N PHE A 211 6.08 3.01 -5.35
CA PHE A 211 6.51 2.63 -4.01
C PHE A 211 6.35 3.77 -2.99
N ILE A 212 6.67 5.00 -3.38
CA ILE A 212 6.48 6.19 -2.54
C ILE A 212 4.99 6.40 -2.26
N ILE A 213 4.15 6.36 -3.30
CA ILE A 213 2.69 6.50 -3.17
C ILE A 213 2.13 5.41 -2.23
N TYR A 214 2.55 4.16 -2.41
CA TYR A 214 2.11 3.05 -1.54
C TYR A 214 2.42 3.29 -0.05
N ASN A 215 3.62 3.78 0.27
CA ASN A 215 3.98 4.07 1.67
C ASN A 215 3.25 5.31 2.20
N TYR A 216 3.01 6.29 1.33
CA TYR A 216 2.26 7.49 1.68
C TYR A 216 0.80 7.17 2.01
N GLU A 217 0.11 6.41 1.16
CA GLU A 217 -1.26 5.93 1.41
C GLU A 217 -1.36 5.12 2.69
N LYS A 218 -0.40 4.21 2.92
CA LYS A 218 -0.33 3.44 4.17
C LYS A 218 -0.16 4.35 5.40
N SER A 219 0.68 5.38 5.28
CA SER A 219 0.92 6.35 6.35
C SER A 219 -0.34 7.17 6.66
N ILE A 220 -1.08 7.60 5.63
CA ILE A 220 -2.36 8.29 5.81
C ILE A 220 -3.36 7.38 6.53
N GLY A 221 -3.49 6.11 6.10
CA GLY A 221 -4.39 5.16 6.74
C GLY A 221 -4.13 5.03 8.24
N ILE A 222 -2.85 4.92 8.64
CA ILE A 222 -2.44 4.86 10.05
C ILE A 222 -2.77 6.16 10.78
N GLN A 223 -2.56 7.32 10.16
CA GLN A 223 -2.87 8.62 10.79
C GLN A 223 -4.37 8.80 11.02
N VAL A 224 -5.21 8.37 10.07
CA VAL A 224 -6.67 8.42 10.22
C VAL A 224 -7.14 7.49 11.33
N GLU A 225 -6.61 6.28 11.40
CA GLU A 225 -6.93 5.31 12.46
C GLU A 225 -6.50 5.83 13.84
N LEU A 226 -5.28 6.37 13.94
CA LEU A 226 -4.79 6.99 15.18
C LEU A 226 -5.67 8.17 15.63
N LYS A 227 -6.11 9.01 14.68
CA LYS A 227 -7.00 10.13 15.00
C LYS A 227 -8.34 9.64 15.55
N ARG A 228 -8.91 8.57 14.97
CA ARG A 228 -10.14 7.95 15.48
C ARG A 228 -9.97 7.39 16.88
N GLU A 229 -8.85 6.69 17.14
CA GLU A 229 -8.55 6.13 18.46
C GLU A 229 -8.42 7.24 19.53
N VAL A 230 -7.81 8.37 19.18
CA VAL A 230 -7.72 9.55 20.07
C VAL A 230 -9.10 10.16 20.34
N GLU A 231 -9.94 10.30 19.31
CA GLU A 231 -11.31 10.81 19.48
C GLU A 231 -12.18 9.88 20.33
N GLU A 232 -12.09 8.57 20.12
CA GLU A 232 -12.79 7.57 20.94
C GLU A 232 -12.34 7.61 22.40
N ARG A 233 -11.03 7.73 22.63
CA ARG A 233 -10.48 7.88 23.98
C ARG A 233 -11.01 9.13 24.67
N HIS A 234 -11.04 10.28 23.98
CA HIS A 234 -11.56 11.52 24.55
C HIS A 234 -13.04 11.38 24.95
N ARG A 235 -13.85 10.71 24.12
CA ARG A 235 -15.27 10.45 24.45
C ARG A 235 -15.43 9.55 25.68
N LEU A 236 -14.56 8.55 25.83
CA LEU A 236 -14.57 7.69 27.02
C LEU A 236 -14.16 8.44 28.28
N GLU A 237 -13.16 9.32 28.19
CA GLU A 237 -12.75 10.19 29.31
C GLU A 237 -13.87 11.15 29.72
N GLU A 238 -14.57 11.76 28.75
CA GLU A 238 -15.74 12.61 29.01
C GLU A 238 -16.87 11.82 29.68
N TYR A 239 -17.23 10.65 29.15
CA TYR A 239 -18.25 9.78 29.74
C TYR A 239 -17.88 9.35 31.17
N ALA A 240 -16.62 8.97 31.41
CA ALA A 240 -16.15 8.61 32.74
C ALA A 240 -16.30 9.78 33.73
N SER A 241 -15.99 11.01 33.29
CA SER A 241 -16.15 12.21 34.12
C SER A 241 -17.61 12.45 34.54
N VAL A 242 -18.56 12.24 33.62
CA VAL A 242 -19.99 12.34 33.92
C VAL A 242 -20.43 11.26 34.91
N VAL A 243 -19.94 10.03 34.75
CA VAL A 243 -20.25 8.93 35.68
C VAL A 243 -19.68 9.19 37.07
N GLU A 244 -18.46 9.72 37.17
CA GLU A 244 -17.85 10.12 38.44
C GLU A 244 -18.66 11.22 39.14
N GLU A 245 -19.13 12.22 38.38
CA GLU A 245 -20.00 13.27 38.89
C GLU A 245 -21.34 12.68 39.40
N MET A 246 -22.01 11.85 38.60
CA MET A 246 -23.26 11.19 39.00
C MET A 246 -23.09 10.30 40.24
N TYR A 247 -21.97 9.58 40.35
CA TYR A 247 -21.64 8.80 41.54
C TYR A 247 -21.41 9.70 42.76
N GLY A 248 -20.72 10.83 42.58
CA GLY A 248 -20.55 11.85 43.60
C GLY A 248 -21.89 12.38 44.13
N GLN A 249 -22.82 12.72 43.22
CA GLN A 249 -24.17 13.17 43.57
C GLN A 249 -24.95 12.08 44.32
N THR A 250 -24.89 10.83 43.85
CA THR A 250 -25.55 9.68 44.51
C THR A 250 -25.02 9.44 45.92
N ARG A 251 -23.70 9.55 46.11
CA ARG A 251 -23.06 9.41 47.43
C ARG A 251 -23.50 10.53 48.37
N LYS A 252 -23.56 11.77 47.88
CA LYS A 252 -24.03 12.92 48.65
C LYS A 252 -25.48 12.75 49.07
N PHE A 253 -26.36 12.38 48.12
CA PHE A 253 -27.75 12.07 48.39
C PHE A 253 -27.92 10.98 49.46
N LYS A 254 -27.18 9.87 49.37
CA LYS A 254 -27.22 8.80 50.38
C LYS A 254 -26.79 9.27 51.76
N HIS A 255 -25.75 10.11 51.84
CA HIS A 255 -25.28 10.68 53.09
C HIS A 255 -26.34 11.59 53.72
N ASP A 256 -26.94 12.48 52.93
CA ASP A 256 -27.96 13.41 53.41
C ASP A 256 -29.22 12.65 53.85
N TYR A 257 -29.63 11.63 53.10
CA TYR A 257 -30.72 10.72 53.49
C TYR A 257 -30.44 10.00 54.82
N LYS A 258 -29.21 9.52 55.04
CA LYS A 258 -28.82 8.91 56.32
C LYS A 258 -28.94 9.93 57.47
N ASN A 259 -28.53 11.17 57.27
CA ASN A 259 -28.62 12.22 58.27
C ASN A 259 -30.05 12.64 58.60
N MET A 260 -31.00 12.38 57.70
CA MET A 260 -32.43 12.57 57.97
C MET A 260 -33.02 11.41 58.77
N LEU A 261 -32.68 10.17 58.42
CA LEU A 261 -33.25 8.99 59.06
C LEU A 261 -32.67 8.70 60.46
N LEU A 262 -31.39 9.01 60.70
CA LEU A 262 -30.73 8.68 61.96
C LEU A 262 -31.38 9.40 63.17
N PRO A 263 -31.65 10.72 63.10
CA PRO A 263 -32.33 11.45 64.18
C PRO A 263 -33.79 11.01 64.33
N LEU A 264 -34.50 10.79 63.22
CA LEU A 264 -35.88 10.26 63.25
C LEU A 264 -35.94 8.93 63.99
N LYS A 265 -35.03 8.00 63.68
CA LYS A 265 -34.89 6.74 64.40
C LYS A 265 -34.58 6.98 65.89
N GLY A 266 -33.65 7.89 66.20
CA GLY A 266 -33.31 8.21 67.59
C GLY A 266 -34.49 8.73 68.42
N TYR A 267 -35.32 9.61 67.86
CA TYR A 267 -36.52 10.10 68.53
C TYR A 267 -37.60 9.03 68.70
N ILE A 268 -37.73 8.10 67.74
CA ILE A 268 -38.63 6.93 67.86
C ILE A 268 -38.16 5.99 68.96
N ASP A 269 -36.88 5.61 68.96
CA ASP A 269 -36.28 4.67 69.94
C ASP A 269 -36.31 5.22 71.38
N SER A 270 -36.39 6.54 71.56
CA SER A 270 -36.46 7.24 72.85
C SER A 270 -37.88 7.67 73.26
N GLU A 271 -38.91 7.31 72.48
CA GLU A 271 -40.31 7.71 72.67
C GLU A 271 -40.56 9.24 72.72
N ASP A 272 -39.62 10.07 72.24
CA ASP A 272 -39.77 11.53 72.20
C ASP A 272 -40.56 12.00 70.97
N THR A 273 -41.88 11.94 71.11
CA THR A 273 -42.84 12.39 70.09
C THR A 273 -42.79 13.90 69.82
N LYS A 274 -42.33 14.72 70.77
CA LYS A 274 -42.24 16.18 70.61
C LYS A 274 -41.02 16.56 69.76
N GLY A 275 -39.86 15.99 70.07
CA GLY A 275 -38.62 16.15 69.30
C GLY A 275 -38.75 15.63 67.87
N LEU A 276 -39.42 14.47 67.69
CA LEU A 276 -39.71 13.88 66.38
C LEU A 276 -40.51 14.84 65.47
N LYS A 277 -41.64 15.36 65.98
CA LYS A 277 -42.49 16.29 65.22
C LYS A 277 -41.71 17.54 64.82
N LYS A 278 -40.96 18.12 65.76
CA LYS A 278 -40.17 19.32 65.51
C LYS A 278 -39.14 19.08 64.41
N PHE A 279 -38.34 18.02 64.52
CA PHE A 279 -37.30 17.71 63.53
C PHE A 279 -37.89 17.41 62.14
N PHE A 280 -39.01 16.68 62.08
CA PHE A 280 -39.67 16.34 60.83
C PHE A 280 -40.19 17.58 60.08
N TYR A 281 -40.94 18.45 60.77
CA TYR A 281 -41.48 19.65 60.12
C TYR A 281 -40.42 20.69 59.79
N GLU A 282 -39.39 20.85 60.63
CA GLU A 282 -38.34 21.86 60.41
C GLU A 282 -37.27 21.43 59.39
N ASN A 283 -36.92 20.13 59.32
CA ASN A 283 -35.77 19.68 58.52
C ASN A 283 -36.15 18.73 57.37
N VAL A 284 -37.17 17.89 57.54
CA VAL A 284 -37.54 16.87 56.55
C VAL A 284 -38.58 17.40 55.55
N MET A 285 -39.47 18.30 55.98
CA MET A 285 -40.49 18.87 55.08
C MET A 285 -39.95 19.98 54.16
N HIS A 286 -38.86 20.66 54.56
CA HIS A 286 -38.20 21.73 53.79
C HIS A 286 -37.02 21.22 52.93
N ILE A 287 -37.03 19.93 52.60
CA ILE A 287 -35.89 19.26 51.97
C ILE A 287 -35.68 19.68 50.52
N ASP A 288 -36.77 19.89 49.77
CA ASP A 288 -36.70 20.29 48.37
C ASP A 288 -36.08 21.68 48.22
N ASP A 289 -36.17 22.55 49.23
CA ASP A 289 -35.59 23.89 49.21
C ASP A 289 -34.05 23.88 49.21
N HIS A 290 -33.43 22.77 49.61
CA HIS A 290 -31.98 22.58 49.65
C HIS A 290 -31.43 21.59 48.62
N ILE A 291 -32.29 20.83 47.94
CA ILE A 291 -31.89 19.96 46.84
C ILE A 291 -31.82 20.81 45.57
N ASN A 292 -30.61 21.25 45.23
CA ASN A 292 -30.37 21.89 43.93
C ASN A 292 -30.45 20.81 42.84
N TRP A 293 -31.65 20.63 42.27
CA TRP A 293 -31.84 19.86 41.05
C TRP A 293 -31.09 20.58 39.92
N SER A 294 -29.82 20.26 39.72
CA SER A 294 -29.11 20.71 38.52
C SER A 294 -29.75 20.00 37.32
N SER A 295 -30.78 20.63 36.76
CA SER A 295 -31.33 20.27 35.46
C SER A 295 -30.27 20.56 34.41
N THR A 296 -29.42 19.59 34.13
CA THR A 296 -28.57 19.64 32.94
C THR A 296 -28.41 18.23 32.40
N ASN A 297 -28.76 18.09 31.13
CA ASN A 297 -28.63 16.93 30.23
C ASN A 297 -29.82 15.95 30.21
N ILE A 298 -30.91 16.41 29.58
CA ILE A 298 -31.56 15.64 28.50
C ILE A 298 -31.25 16.36 27.20
#